data_AF-A0A3P3WC71-F1
#
_entry.id   AF-A0A3P3WC71-F1
#
_cell.length_a   1.000
_cell.length_b   1.000
_cell.length_c   1.000
_cell.angle_alpha   90.00
_cell.angle_beta   90.00
_cell.angle_gamma   90.00
#
_symmetry.space_group_name_H-M   'P 1'
#
loop_
_entity.id
_entity.type
_entity.pdbx_description
1 polymer ?
#
loop_
_entity_poly.entity_id
_entity_poly.type
_entity_poly.pdbx_seq_one_letter_code
_entity_poly.pdbx_strand_id
1 'polypeptide(L)'
;MKKLITIIGPTAIGKTALSIKLAQHFNCEILSCDSRQFFKEMKIGTAVPSDEELASAPHHFIQNKSIFENYSVGDFEREAISKLDELFKTNDYAILVGGSGLYVDAILKGFDTFPGIETAVRTDIISNYEQFGIEYLQNKLEEMDPNYFEIISKENPQTLQNPQRMMRFVEVCIGSKKPYSSFLNQKKNTRNFTPIIIGLEADRQEMYDRINCRVDLMMQAGLLEEAKVLYPNKTLNALQTVGYRELFSHFDGEFTLDFALEEIKKNTRRFAKRQMTWFKRKENAKWFDYKTDVEKIINSISNSENS
;
A
#
# COMPACT_ATOMS: atom_id res chain seq x y z
N MET A 1 -28.04 -2.16 -0.73
CA MET A 1 -27.12 -1.66 0.33
C MET A 1 -25.72 -1.74 -0.24
N LYS A 2 -24.94 -0.65 -0.21
CA LYS A 2 -23.66 -0.59 -0.93
C LYS A 2 -22.62 -1.45 -0.23
N LYS A 3 -21.90 -2.28 -0.98
CA LYS A 3 -20.94 -3.27 -0.48
C LYS A 3 -19.60 -3.07 -1.17
N LEU A 4 -18.55 -3.00 -0.36
CA LEU A 4 -17.18 -2.99 -0.86
C LEU A 4 -16.52 -4.32 -0.56
N ILE A 5 -16.33 -5.15 -1.59
CA ILE A 5 -15.62 -6.41 -1.47
C ILE A 5 -14.13 -6.11 -1.49
N THR A 6 -13.46 -6.25 -0.35
CA THR A 6 -12.04 -5.93 -0.20
C THR A 6 -11.22 -7.22 -0.20
N ILE A 7 -10.37 -7.39 -1.21
CA ILE A 7 -9.52 -8.56 -1.37
C ILE A 7 -8.09 -8.20 -0.95
N ILE A 8 -7.67 -8.78 0.18
CA ILE A 8 -6.34 -8.59 0.78
C ILE A 8 -5.53 -9.88 0.70
N GLY A 9 -4.22 -9.76 0.88
CA GLY A 9 -3.30 -10.90 0.88
C GLY A 9 -1.92 -10.54 0.37
N PRO A 10 -0.95 -11.45 0.49
CA PRO A 10 0.43 -11.19 0.12
C PRO A 10 0.56 -11.01 -1.40
N THR A 11 1.65 -10.40 -1.84
CA THR A 11 1.99 -10.34 -3.26
C THR A 11 2.12 -11.75 -3.87
N ALA A 12 1.89 -11.89 -5.18
CA ALA A 12 1.91 -13.17 -5.92
C ALA A 12 0.86 -14.24 -5.52
N ILE A 13 -0.09 -13.95 -4.63
CA ILE A 13 -1.10 -14.93 -4.17
C ILE A 13 -2.30 -15.12 -5.11
N GLY A 14 -2.44 -14.30 -6.17
CA GLY A 14 -3.55 -14.41 -7.12
C GLY A 14 -4.76 -13.49 -6.86
N LYS A 15 -4.56 -12.37 -6.15
CA LYS A 15 -5.63 -11.39 -5.88
C LYS A 15 -6.31 -10.87 -7.14
N THR A 16 -5.53 -10.50 -8.16
CA THR A 16 -6.04 -9.96 -9.44
C THR A 16 -6.99 -10.95 -10.13
N ALA A 17 -6.57 -12.20 -10.26
CA ALA A 17 -7.38 -13.25 -10.85
C ALA A 17 -8.70 -13.45 -10.10
N LEU A 18 -8.68 -13.41 -8.76
CA LEU A 18 -9.91 -13.49 -7.97
C LEU A 18 -10.78 -12.24 -8.16
N SER A 19 -10.20 -11.02 -8.14
CA SER A 19 -10.97 -9.79 -8.30
C SER A 19 -11.73 -9.75 -9.63
N ILE A 20 -11.12 -10.24 -10.72
CA ILE A 20 -11.76 -10.29 -12.03
C ILE A 20 -12.96 -11.24 -12.02
N LYS A 21 -12.79 -12.45 -11.47
CA LYS A 21 -13.90 -13.42 -11.39
C LYS A 21 -15.07 -12.89 -10.55
N LEU A 22 -14.77 -12.21 -9.44
CA LEU A 22 -15.81 -11.60 -8.61
C LEU A 22 -16.46 -10.39 -9.30
N ALA A 23 -15.68 -9.58 -10.02
CA ALA A 23 -16.21 -8.44 -10.78
C ALA A 23 -17.20 -8.89 -11.85
N GLN A 24 -16.87 -9.96 -12.57
CA GLN A 24 -17.76 -10.56 -13.57
C GLN A 24 -19.03 -11.14 -12.93
N HIS A 25 -18.90 -11.82 -11.79
CA HIS A 25 -20.06 -12.39 -11.09
C HIS A 25 -21.02 -11.33 -10.54
N PHE A 26 -20.50 -10.30 -9.87
CA PHE A 26 -21.30 -9.23 -9.27
C PHE A 26 -21.59 -8.07 -10.24
N ASN A 27 -21.14 -8.17 -11.49
CA ASN A 27 -21.23 -7.14 -12.53
C ASN A 27 -20.78 -5.76 -12.02
N CYS A 28 -19.60 -5.71 -11.39
CA CYS A 28 -19.07 -4.52 -10.75
C CYS A 28 -17.63 -4.21 -11.16
N GLU A 29 -17.15 -3.04 -10.75
CA GLU A 29 -15.85 -2.52 -11.14
C GLU A 29 -14.81 -2.67 -10.01
N ILE A 30 -13.53 -2.68 -10.39
CA ILE A 30 -12.40 -2.94 -9.50
C ILE A 30 -11.61 -1.66 -9.26
N LEU A 31 -11.30 -1.36 -8.01
CA LEU A 31 -10.34 -0.33 -7.60
C LEU A 31 -9.03 -1.03 -7.19
N SER A 32 -7.94 -0.71 -7.86
CA SER A 32 -6.61 -1.13 -7.39
C SER A 32 -6.20 -0.30 -6.17
N CYS A 33 -5.76 -1.00 -5.14
CA CYS A 33 -5.27 -0.48 -3.86
C CYS A 33 -3.81 -0.91 -3.66
N ASP A 34 -2.99 -0.67 -4.68
CA ASP A 34 -1.55 -0.91 -4.65
C ASP A 34 -0.80 0.40 -4.95
N SER A 35 -0.01 0.85 -3.97
CA SER A 35 0.67 2.14 -4.00
C SER A 35 1.71 2.26 -5.11
N ARG A 36 2.09 1.17 -5.78
CA ARG A 36 3.07 1.18 -6.87
C ARG A 36 2.42 1.01 -8.24
N GLN A 37 1.26 0.38 -8.32
CA GLN A 37 0.52 0.23 -9.58
C GLN A 37 -0.10 1.53 -10.09
N PHE A 38 -0.14 2.59 -9.27
CA PHE A 38 -0.63 3.90 -9.70
C PHE A 38 0.20 4.54 -10.81
N PHE A 39 1.48 4.18 -10.92
CA PHE A 39 2.44 4.93 -11.73
C PHE A 39 2.62 4.37 -13.15
N LYS A 40 2.42 5.21 -14.16
CA LYS A 40 2.49 4.88 -15.59
C LYS A 40 3.83 4.29 -16.01
N GLU A 41 4.90 4.85 -15.47
CA GLU A 41 6.26 4.51 -15.84
C GLU A 41 6.73 3.18 -15.21
N MET A 42 5.92 2.58 -14.33
CA MET A 42 6.24 1.33 -13.63
C MET A 42 5.22 0.24 -14.02
N LYS A 43 5.59 -0.72 -14.86
CA LYS A 43 4.68 -1.80 -15.32
C LYS A 43 5.12 -3.17 -14.82
N ILE A 44 6.34 -3.59 -15.16
CA ILE A 44 6.82 -4.96 -14.92
C ILE A 44 7.12 -5.14 -13.43
N GLY A 45 7.92 -4.26 -12.83
CA GLY A 45 8.35 -4.40 -11.43
C GLY A 45 7.21 -4.27 -10.41
N THR A 46 6.07 -3.72 -10.82
CA THR A 46 4.87 -3.51 -9.98
C THR A 46 3.77 -4.55 -10.23
N ALA A 47 4.01 -5.51 -11.12
CA ALA A 47 3.06 -6.55 -11.50
C ALA A 47 1.69 -5.96 -11.88
N VAL A 48 1.68 -4.92 -12.72
CA VAL A 48 0.44 -4.41 -13.32
C VAL A 48 -0.27 -5.58 -14.04
N PRO A 49 -1.60 -5.73 -13.90
CA PRO A 49 -2.35 -6.76 -14.62
C PRO A 49 -2.08 -6.71 -16.13
N SER A 50 -2.13 -7.86 -16.79
CA SER A 50 -1.93 -7.92 -18.24
C SER A 50 -3.04 -7.18 -18.98
N ASP A 51 -2.81 -6.83 -20.24
CA ASP A 51 -3.83 -6.15 -21.06
C ASP A 51 -5.10 -7.01 -21.22
N GLU A 52 -4.96 -8.35 -21.20
CA GLU A 52 -6.08 -9.31 -21.18
C GLU A 52 -6.86 -9.27 -19.86
N GLU A 53 -6.16 -9.19 -18.73
CA GLU A 53 -6.77 -9.06 -17.40
C GLU A 53 -7.50 -7.71 -17.25
N LEU A 54 -6.90 -6.62 -17.76
CA LEU A 54 -7.52 -5.29 -17.77
C LEU A 54 -8.74 -5.22 -18.70
N ALA A 55 -8.74 -5.96 -19.81
CA ALA A 55 -9.89 -6.07 -20.69
C ALA A 55 -11.03 -6.93 -20.10
N SER A 56 -10.70 -7.82 -19.15
CA SER A 56 -11.68 -8.76 -18.56
C SER A 56 -12.60 -8.13 -17.52
N ALA A 57 -12.20 -7.01 -16.91
CA ALA A 57 -13.01 -6.23 -15.98
C ALA A 57 -12.49 -4.78 -15.86
N PRO A 58 -13.34 -3.76 -15.74
CA PRO A 58 -12.88 -2.38 -15.55
C PRO A 58 -12.08 -2.21 -14.26
N HIS A 59 -10.85 -1.69 -14.38
CA HIS A 59 -9.97 -1.37 -13.25
C HIS A 59 -9.74 0.14 -13.16
N HIS A 60 -9.84 0.67 -11.95
CA HIS A 60 -9.49 2.04 -11.58
C HIS A 60 -8.17 2.07 -10.82
N PHE A 61 -7.49 3.22 -10.84
CA PHE A 61 -6.25 3.46 -10.11
C PHE A 61 -5.10 2.51 -10.50
N ILE A 62 -4.98 2.22 -11.80
CA ILE A 62 -3.81 1.55 -12.38
C ILE A 62 -3.23 2.50 -13.40
N GLN A 63 -1.94 2.82 -13.27
CA GLN A 63 -1.19 3.69 -14.18
C GLN A 63 -1.91 5.02 -14.45
N ASN A 64 -2.60 5.56 -13.43
CA ASN A 64 -3.36 6.81 -13.52
C ASN A 64 -2.54 8.04 -13.15
N LYS A 65 -1.37 7.86 -12.53
CA LYS A 65 -0.44 8.92 -12.09
C LYS A 65 0.94 8.74 -12.73
N SER A 66 1.73 9.79 -12.78
CA SER A 66 3.16 9.72 -13.11
C SER A 66 4.03 9.60 -11.86
N ILE A 67 5.19 8.95 -11.96
CA ILE A 67 6.21 8.92 -10.89
C ILE A 67 6.70 10.32 -10.48
N PHE A 68 6.50 11.33 -11.33
CA PHE A 68 6.84 12.73 -11.05
C PHE A 68 5.76 13.49 -10.29
N GLU A 69 4.57 12.89 -10.12
CA GLU A 69 3.48 13.48 -9.35
C GLU A 69 3.61 13.12 -7.88
N ASN A 70 3.39 14.11 -7.01
CA ASN A 70 3.21 13.85 -5.58
C ASN A 70 1.84 13.18 -5.38
N TYR A 71 1.85 11.92 -4.96
CA TYR A 71 0.63 11.16 -4.70
C TYR A 71 0.71 10.48 -3.33
N SER A 72 -0.11 10.96 -2.40
CA SER A 72 -0.16 10.45 -1.03
C SER A 72 -1.32 9.49 -0.81
N VAL A 73 -1.29 8.77 0.31
CA VAL A 73 -2.41 7.91 0.72
C VAL A 73 -3.70 8.72 0.95
N GLY A 74 -3.59 9.98 1.39
CA GLY A 74 -4.75 10.86 1.58
C GLY A 74 -5.32 11.38 0.26
N ASP A 75 -4.50 11.50 -0.79
CA ASP A 75 -4.99 11.81 -2.14
C ASP A 75 -5.72 10.61 -2.73
N PHE A 76 -5.13 9.41 -2.60
CA PHE A 76 -5.78 8.17 -3.00
C PHE A 76 -7.11 7.95 -2.27
N GLU A 77 -7.16 8.16 -0.95
CA GLU A 77 -8.40 8.05 -0.18
C GLU A 77 -9.50 8.95 -0.77
N ARG A 78 -9.19 10.23 -1.02
CA ARG A 78 -10.16 11.20 -1.54
C ARG A 78 -10.66 10.81 -2.93
N GLU A 79 -9.75 10.45 -3.83
CA GLU A 79 -10.07 10.05 -5.20
C GLU A 79 -10.86 8.73 -5.23
N ALA A 80 -10.44 7.73 -4.45
CA ALA A 80 -11.08 6.42 -4.39
C ALA A 80 -12.47 6.49 -3.77
N ILE A 81 -12.68 7.27 -2.71
CA ILE A 81 -14.01 7.46 -2.12
C ILE A 81 -14.94 8.18 -3.11
N SER A 82 -14.46 9.21 -3.79
CA SER A 82 -15.24 9.88 -4.84
C SER A 82 -15.61 8.93 -5.98
N LYS A 83 -14.70 8.02 -6.37
CA LYS A 83 -14.98 7.00 -7.39
C LYS A 83 -15.98 5.96 -6.88
N LEU A 84 -15.86 5.51 -5.62
CA LEU A 84 -16.84 4.61 -5.02
C LEU A 84 -18.24 5.24 -4.98
N ASP A 85 -18.35 6.52 -4.62
CA ASP A 85 -19.63 7.25 -4.63
C ASP A 85 -20.24 7.32 -6.04
N GLU A 86 -19.42 7.39 -7.08
CA GLU A 86 -19.86 7.33 -8.48
C GLU A 86 -20.37 5.92 -8.84
N LEU A 87 -19.56 4.89 -8.59
CA LEU A 87 -19.87 3.50 -8.91
C LEU A 87 -21.13 3.02 -8.18
N PHE A 88 -21.29 3.45 -6.94
CA PHE A 88 -22.46 3.12 -6.15
C PHE A 88 -23.74 3.83 -6.62
N LYS A 89 -23.72 4.71 -7.62
CA LYS A 89 -24.97 5.23 -8.22
C LYS A 89 -25.67 4.18 -9.07
N THR A 90 -24.91 3.30 -9.71
CA THR A 90 -25.42 2.32 -10.69
C THR A 90 -25.29 0.88 -10.21
N ASN A 91 -24.34 0.59 -9.31
CA ASN A 91 -24.10 -0.75 -8.78
C ASN A 91 -24.19 -0.80 -7.25
N ASP A 92 -24.56 -1.95 -6.70
CA ASP A 92 -24.55 -2.18 -5.25
C ASP A 92 -23.21 -2.73 -4.74
N TYR A 93 -22.35 -3.20 -5.65
CA TYR A 93 -21.03 -3.75 -5.35
C TYR A 93 -19.93 -2.93 -6.02
N ALA A 94 -18.78 -2.89 -5.36
CA ALA A 94 -17.50 -2.54 -5.93
C ALA A 94 -16.44 -3.44 -5.31
N ILE A 95 -15.31 -3.62 -5.99
CA ILE A 95 -14.19 -4.42 -5.48
C ILE A 95 -13.01 -3.51 -5.19
N LEU A 96 -12.40 -3.65 -4.01
CA LEU A 96 -11.11 -3.06 -3.69
C LEU A 96 -10.07 -4.18 -3.63
N VAL A 97 -9.06 -4.18 -4.50
CA VAL A 97 -8.05 -5.23 -4.55
C VAL A 97 -6.66 -4.65 -4.31
N GLY A 98 -5.90 -5.19 -3.36
CA GLY A 98 -4.57 -4.64 -3.09
C GLY A 98 -3.79 -5.32 -1.98
N GLY A 99 -2.51 -4.98 -1.93
CA GLY A 99 -1.58 -5.48 -0.90
C GLY A 99 -1.15 -4.42 0.12
N SER A 100 -1.52 -3.16 -0.08
CA SER A 100 -1.05 -2.05 0.76
C SER A 100 -1.98 -1.85 1.96
N GLY A 101 -1.64 -2.47 3.10
CA GLY A 101 -2.47 -2.41 4.32
C GLY A 101 -2.84 -1.00 4.77
N LEU A 102 -1.90 -0.05 4.70
CA LEU A 102 -2.16 1.36 4.99
C LEU A 102 -3.21 1.99 4.04
N TYR A 103 -3.17 1.63 2.75
CA TYR A 103 -4.10 2.18 1.77
C TYR A 103 -5.50 1.54 1.91
N VAL A 104 -5.56 0.24 2.23
CA VAL A 104 -6.81 -0.44 2.59
C VAL A 104 -7.43 0.22 3.83
N ASP A 105 -6.64 0.48 4.87
CA ASP A 105 -7.10 1.21 6.06
C ASP A 105 -7.62 2.60 5.71
N ALA A 106 -6.96 3.31 4.79
CA ALA A 106 -7.45 4.59 4.27
C ALA A 106 -8.88 4.46 3.79
N ILE A 107 -9.19 3.49 2.94
CA ILE A 107 -10.52 3.35 2.36
C ILE A 107 -11.53 2.85 3.40
N LEU A 108 -11.17 1.88 4.24
CA LEU A 108 -12.11 1.25 5.17
C LEU A 108 -12.40 2.10 6.41
N LYS A 109 -11.37 2.74 6.96
CA LYS A 109 -11.40 3.43 8.27
C LYS A 109 -11.26 4.94 8.13
N GLY A 110 -10.73 5.40 7.01
CA GLY A 110 -10.39 6.81 6.78
C GLY A 110 -9.18 7.26 7.58
N PHE A 111 -8.60 8.39 7.16
CA PHE A 111 -7.50 9.00 7.89
C PHE A 111 -7.86 10.32 8.55
N ASP A 112 -7.08 10.63 9.57
CA ASP A 112 -7.06 11.95 10.18
C ASP A 112 -6.56 12.99 9.19
N THR A 113 -7.20 14.15 9.23
CA THR A 113 -6.83 15.27 8.35
C THR A 113 -5.72 16.07 9.00
N PHE A 114 -4.58 16.15 8.31
CA PHE A 114 -3.46 16.99 8.71
C PHE A 114 -3.40 18.24 7.83
N PRO A 115 -2.97 19.40 8.37
CA PRO A 115 -2.77 20.59 7.57
C PRO A 115 -1.66 20.37 6.53
N GLY A 116 -1.76 21.10 5.41
CA GLY A 116 -0.65 21.23 4.48
C GLY A 116 0.51 21.94 5.17
N ILE A 117 1.69 21.36 5.09
CA ILE A 117 2.91 21.92 5.69
C ILE A 117 3.82 22.43 4.58
N GLU A 118 4.40 23.61 4.78
CA GLU A 118 5.35 24.21 3.84
C GLU A 118 6.59 23.33 3.66
N THR A 119 7.10 23.27 2.43
CA THR A 119 8.27 22.44 2.10
C THR A 119 9.53 22.85 2.86
N ALA A 120 9.67 24.14 3.20
CA ALA A 120 10.80 24.65 3.99
C ALA A 120 10.90 23.96 5.36
N VAL A 121 9.77 23.76 6.04
CA VAL A 121 9.73 23.05 7.34
C VAL A 121 10.26 21.63 7.22
N ARG A 122 9.90 20.93 6.14
CA ARG A 122 10.41 19.58 5.88
C ARG A 122 11.91 19.58 5.63
N THR A 123 12.42 20.52 4.82
CA THR A 123 13.84 20.64 4.53
C THR A 123 14.65 20.88 5.80
N ASP A 124 14.18 21.78 6.67
CA ASP A 124 14.85 22.08 7.93
C ASP A 124 14.89 20.86 8.86
N ILE A 125 13.79 20.12 8.97
CA ILE A 125 13.73 18.91 9.81
C ILE A 125 14.66 17.83 9.29
N ILE A 126 14.73 17.63 7.97
CA ILE A 126 15.65 16.67 7.36
C ILE A 126 17.09 17.07 7.67
N SER A 127 17.45 18.33 7.46
CA SER A 127 18.81 18.83 7.74
C SER A 127 19.19 18.67 9.23
N ASN A 128 18.29 18.99 10.16
CA ASN A 128 18.53 18.79 11.59
C ASN A 128 18.63 17.31 11.95
N TYR A 129 17.81 16.44 11.35
CA TYR A 129 17.91 15.00 11.55
C TYR A 129 19.24 14.43 11.05
N GLU A 130 19.73 14.90 9.90
CA GLU A 130 21.04 14.50 9.37
C GLU A 130 22.20 14.93 10.29
N GLN A 131 22.08 16.10 10.93
CA GLN A 131 23.11 16.62 11.83
C GLN A 131 23.07 16.02 13.23
N PHE A 132 21.88 15.89 13.82
CA PHE A 132 21.70 15.56 15.25
C PHE A 132 21.08 14.18 15.49
N GLY A 133 20.68 13.48 14.43
CA GLY A 133 20.13 12.14 14.50
C GLY A 133 18.73 12.06 15.10
N ILE A 134 18.36 10.84 15.51
CA ILE A 134 17.00 10.53 16.00
C ILE A 134 16.67 11.22 17.32
N GLU A 135 17.67 11.50 18.16
CA GLU A 135 17.50 12.16 19.46
C GLU A 135 16.91 13.56 19.30
N TYR A 136 17.31 14.31 18.27
CA TYR A 136 16.70 15.59 17.95
C TYR A 136 15.20 15.48 17.74
N LEU A 137 14.76 14.48 16.96
CA LEU A 137 13.34 14.29 16.67
C LEU A 137 12.56 13.83 17.92
N GLN A 138 13.18 13.00 18.77
CA GLN A 138 12.59 12.56 20.03
C GLN A 138 12.39 13.73 20.98
N ASN A 139 13.45 14.51 21.21
CA ASN A 139 13.41 15.69 22.07
C ASN A 139 12.39 16.72 21.57
N LYS A 140 12.34 16.97 20.26
CA LYS A 140 11.35 17.88 19.67
C LYS A 140 9.92 17.39 19.81
N LEU A 141 9.68 16.08 19.65
CA LEU A 141 8.35 15.54 19.86
C LEU A 141 7.92 15.60 21.33
N GLU A 142 8.83 15.28 22.26
CA GLU A 142 8.58 15.36 23.70
C GLU A 142 8.28 16.79 24.15
N GLU A 143 9.02 17.78 23.63
CA GLU A 143 8.79 19.20 23.89
C GLU A 143 7.42 19.68 23.39
N MET A 144 7.03 19.29 22.17
CA MET A 144 5.83 19.83 21.51
C MET A 144 4.55 19.03 21.75
N ASP A 145 4.66 17.75 22.05
CA ASP A 145 3.54 16.83 22.27
C ASP A 145 3.91 15.72 23.28
N PRO A 146 4.12 16.10 24.56
CA PRO A 146 4.57 15.16 25.60
C PRO A 146 3.61 13.99 25.81
N ASN A 147 2.30 14.25 25.71
CA ASN A 147 1.28 13.21 25.84
C ASN A 147 1.42 12.14 24.75
N TYR A 148 1.60 12.56 23.49
CA TYR A 148 1.76 11.61 22.39
C TYR A 148 3.09 10.87 22.46
N PHE A 149 4.16 11.55 22.87
CA PHE A 149 5.46 10.93 23.10
C PHE A 149 5.35 9.81 24.16
N GLU A 150 4.65 10.05 25.27
CA GLU A 150 4.43 9.05 26.31
C GLU A 150 3.59 7.86 25.81
N ILE A 151 2.51 8.12 25.06
CA ILE A 151 1.67 7.08 24.45
C ILE A 151 2.51 6.18 23.54
N ILE A 152 3.28 6.77 22.63
CA ILE A 152 4.13 5.99 21.72
C ILE A 152 5.19 5.19 22.50
N SER A 153 5.80 5.81 23.52
CA SER A 153 6.82 5.14 24.36
C SER A 153 6.29 3.86 25.01
N LYS A 154 5.03 3.87 25.46
CA LYS A 154 4.40 2.73 26.12
C LYS A 154 3.84 1.71 25.14
N GLU A 155 3.10 2.17 24.14
CA GLU A 155 2.32 1.28 23.26
C GLU A 155 3.12 0.75 22.06
N ASN A 156 4.06 1.54 21.55
CA ASN A 156 4.83 1.18 20.35
C ASN A 156 6.20 1.88 20.29
N PRO A 157 7.13 1.57 21.23
CA PRO A 157 8.41 2.27 21.38
C PRO A 157 9.29 2.20 20.13
N GLN A 158 9.11 1.19 19.29
CA GLN A 158 9.79 1.04 17.99
C GLN A 158 9.55 2.24 17.06
N THR A 159 8.44 2.96 17.25
CA THR A 159 8.12 4.17 16.46
C THR A 159 9.08 5.32 16.78
N LEU A 160 9.59 5.43 18.01
CA LEU A 160 10.59 6.45 18.38
C LEU A 160 11.93 6.25 17.65
N GLN A 161 12.18 5.04 17.16
CA GLN A 161 13.37 4.67 16.39
C GLN A 161 13.11 4.69 14.87
N ASN A 162 11.95 5.21 14.42
CA ASN A 162 11.61 5.30 13.01
C ASN A 162 11.71 6.76 12.53
N PRO A 163 12.78 7.14 11.81
CA PRO A 163 13.00 8.53 11.40
C PRO A 163 11.88 9.10 10.55
N GLN A 164 11.31 8.31 9.63
CA GLN A 164 10.25 8.79 8.75
C GLN A 164 8.99 9.17 9.52
N ARG A 165 8.61 8.36 10.52
CA ARG A 165 7.46 8.68 11.40
C ARG A 165 7.75 9.86 12.30
N MET A 166 8.93 9.87 12.93
CA MET A 166 9.32 10.93 13.85
C MET A 166 9.43 12.29 13.15
N MET A 167 10.05 12.34 11.96
CA MET A 167 10.08 13.54 11.12
C MET A 167 8.68 14.01 10.78
N ARG A 168 7.74 13.10 10.46
CA ARG A 168 6.35 13.48 10.17
C ARG A 168 5.65 14.08 11.39
N PHE A 169 5.86 13.52 12.59
CA PHE A 169 5.25 14.05 13.82
C PHE A 169 5.77 15.45 14.12
N VAL A 170 7.10 15.62 14.10
CA VAL A 170 7.75 16.92 14.33
C VAL A 170 7.36 17.93 13.24
N GLU A 171 7.27 17.51 11.98
CA GLU A 171 6.83 18.34 10.85
C GLU A 171 5.44 18.91 11.08
N VAL A 172 4.49 18.06 11.48
CA VAL A 172 3.13 18.51 11.79
C VAL A 172 3.14 19.43 13.00
N CYS A 173 3.87 19.10 14.07
CA CYS A 173 3.95 19.94 15.26
C CYS A 173 4.47 21.35 14.95
N ILE A 174 5.59 21.44 14.24
CA ILE A 174 6.24 22.71 13.87
C ILE A 174 5.37 23.48 12.87
N GLY A 175 4.98 22.84 11.78
CA GLY A 175 4.26 23.52 10.70
C GLY A 175 2.86 23.97 11.09
N SER A 176 2.17 23.24 11.97
CA SER A 176 0.82 23.60 12.43
C SER A 176 0.80 24.41 13.74
N LYS A 177 1.93 24.48 14.45
CA LYS A 177 2.05 25.03 15.82
C LYS A 177 1.09 24.38 16.82
N LYS A 178 0.70 23.12 16.59
CA LYS A 178 -0.19 22.34 17.46
C LYS A 178 0.39 20.95 17.70
N PRO A 179 0.09 20.30 18.84
CA PRO A 179 0.49 18.92 19.08
C PRO A 179 -0.01 17.98 17.97
N TYR A 180 0.79 17.00 17.55
CA TYR A 180 0.40 16.00 16.55
C TYR A 180 -0.87 15.25 16.96
N SER A 181 -0.96 14.87 18.24
CA SER A 181 -2.11 14.21 18.86
C SER A 181 -3.40 15.00 18.73
N SER A 182 -3.32 16.32 18.62
CA SER A 182 -4.52 17.16 18.46
C SER A 182 -5.26 16.87 17.16
N PHE A 183 -4.59 16.33 16.14
CA PHE A 183 -5.19 15.98 14.85
C PHE A 183 -5.75 14.56 14.81
N LEU A 184 -5.44 13.73 15.81
CA LEU A 184 -5.83 12.33 15.83
C LEU A 184 -7.29 12.14 16.26
N ASN A 185 -8.00 11.23 15.60
CA ASN A 185 -9.37 10.82 15.89
C ASN A 185 -10.38 11.97 15.96
N GLN A 186 -10.15 13.09 15.25
CA GLN A 186 -11.06 14.24 15.30
C GLN A 186 -12.44 13.96 14.69
N LYS A 187 -12.49 13.06 13.70
CA LYS A 187 -13.74 12.70 13.01
C LYS A 187 -13.93 11.20 13.04
N LYS A 188 -15.14 10.78 13.42
CA LYS A 188 -15.60 9.43 13.08
C LYS A 188 -15.83 9.38 11.57
N ASN A 189 -14.86 8.83 10.87
CA ASN A 189 -14.98 8.56 9.44
C ASN A 189 -16.10 7.54 9.25
N THR A 190 -17.16 7.95 8.58
CA THR A 190 -18.28 7.08 8.20
C THR A 190 -18.16 6.77 6.72
N ARG A 191 -18.28 5.50 6.36
CA ARG A 191 -18.34 5.04 4.98
C ARG A 191 -19.78 4.71 4.64
N ASN A 192 -20.20 5.07 3.43
CA ASN A 192 -21.54 4.80 2.90
C ASN A 192 -21.69 3.38 2.33
N PHE A 193 -20.74 2.50 2.63
CA PHE A 193 -20.72 1.10 2.20
C PHE A 193 -20.38 0.18 3.37
N THR A 194 -20.79 -1.07 3.23
CA THR A 194 -20.43 -2.16 4.14
C THR A 194 -19.22 -2.91 3.59
N PRO A 195 -18.12 -2.99 4.35
CA PRO A 195 -16.94 -3.72 3.90
C PRO A 195 -17.12 -5.23 4.06
N ILE A 196 -16.81 -5.98 3.01
CA ILE A 196 -16.72 -7.44 3.01
C ILE A 196 -15.25 -7.79 2.77
N ILE A 197 -14.53 -8.15 3.84
CA ILE A 197 -13.07 -8.31 3.77
C ILE A 197 -12.71 -9.78 3.62
N ILE A 198 -12.03 -10.08 2.52
CA ILE A 198 -11.60 -11.43 2.14
C ILE A 198 -10.08 -11.45 2.05
N GLY A 199 -9.45 -12.37 2.78
CA GLY A 199 -8.02 -12.60 2.73
C GLY A 199 -7.68 -13.85 1.92
N LEU A 200 -6.68 -13.76 1.05
CA LEU A 200 -6.04 -14.92 0.43
C LEU A 200 -4.77 -15.30 1.15
N GLU A 201 -4.61 -16.59 1.43
CA GLU A 201 -3.41 -17.15 2.04
C GLU A 201 -2.95 -18.44 1.35
N ALA A 202 -1.70 -18.82 1.62
CA ALA A 202 -1.08 -20.06 1.21
C ALA A 202 -0.08 -20.47 2.29
N ASP A 203 0.39 -21.72 2.22
CA ASP A 203 1.57 -22.12 2.97
C ASP A 203 2.77 -21.21 2.64
N ARG A 204 3.62 -21.01 3.64
CA ARG A 204 4.78 -20.12 3.54
C ARG A 204 5.73 -20.53 2.43
N GLN A 205 5.98 -21.84 2.25
CA GLN A 205 6.90 -22.34 1.25
C GLN A 205 6.33 -22.10 -0.16
N GLU A 206 5.05 -22.44 -0.38
CA GLU A 206 4.39 -22.16 -1.66
C GLU A 206 4.40 -20.67 -2.00
N MET A 207 4.14 -19.79 -1.03
CA MET A 207 4.22 -18.34 -1.23
C MET A 207 5.63 -17.90 -1.65
N TYR A 208 6.68 -18.48 -1.05
CA TYR A 208 8.06 -18.15 -1.39
C TYR A 208 8.43 -18.62 -2.79
N ASP A 209 8.03 -19.83 -3.16
CA ASP A 209 8.30 -20.39 -4.49
C ASP A 209 7.61 -19.56 -5.58
N ARG A 210 6.35 -19.15 -5.34
CA ARG A 210 5.61 -18.25 -6.23
C ARG A 210 6.29 -16.87 -6.37
N ILE A 211 6.78 -16.32 -5.26
CA ILE A 211 7.51 -15.04 -5.28
C ILE A 211 8.78 -15.17 -6.11
N ASN A 212 9.57 -16.24 -5.89
CA ASN A 212 10.83 -16.45 -6.59
C ASN A 212 10.59 -16.59 -8.10
N CYS A 213 9.66 -17.48 -8.48
CA CYS A 213 9.27 -17.68 -9.87
C CYS A 213 8.77 -16.38 -10.52
N ARG A 214 7.99 -15.57 -9.80
CA ARG A 214 7.52 -14.28 -10.32
C ARG A 214 8.66 -13.31 -10.61
N VAL A 215 9.68 -13.25 -9.74
CA VAL A 215 10.86 -12.40 -9.99
C VAL A 215 11.59 -12.85 -11.24
N ASP A 216 11.77 -14.17 -11.41
CA ASP A 216 12.42 -14.72 -12.60
C ASP A 216 11.62 -14.39 -13.88
N LEU A 217 10.30 -14.51 -13.84
CA LEU A 217 9.41 -14.12 -14.94
C LEU A 217 9.46 -12.62 -15.25
N MET A 218 9.54 -11.76 -14.23
CA MET A 218 9.69 -10.31 -14.41
C MET A 218 11.00 -9.97 -15.14
N MET A 219 12.09 -10.65 -14.80
CA MET A 219 13.37 -10.45 -15.48
C MET A 219 13.30 -10.87 -16.95
N GLN A 220 12.68 -12.02 -17.23
CA GLN A 220 12.44 -12.47 -18.60
C GLN A 220 11.55 -11.50 -19.40
N ALA A 221 10.59 -10.87 -18.73
CA ALA A 221 9.70 -9.87 -19.33
C ALA A 221 10.37 -8.50 -19.56
N GLY A 222 11.63 -8.30 -19.16
CA GLY A 222 12.37 -7.06 -19.40
C GLY A 222 12.44 -6.10 -18.21
N LEU A 223 12.29 -6.58 -16.97
CA LEU A 223 12.41 -5.74 -15.77
C LEU A 223 13.75 -4.97 -15.70
N LEU A 224 14.85 -5.59 -16.14
CA LEU A 224 16.17 -4.94 -16.15
C LEU A 224 16.17 -3.68 -17.03
N GLU A 225 15.57 -3.77 -18.21
CA GLU A 225 15.51 -2.65 -19.16
C GLU A 225 14.55 -1.57 -18.67
N GLU A 226 13.39 -1.95 -18.12
CA GLU A 226 12.47 -0.99 -17.47
C GLU A 226 13.18 -0.24 -16.34
N ALA A 227 13.89 -0.95 -15.46
CA ALA A 227 14.65 -0.33 -14.38
C ALA A 227 15.76 0.59 -14.91
N LYS A 228 16.44 0.21 -15.99
CA LYS A 228 17.49 1.05 -16.60
C LYS A 228 16.94 2.38 -17.12
N VAL A 229 15.74 2.38 -17.73
CA VAL A 229 15.07 3.60 -18.18
C VAL A 229 14.68 4.50 -16.99
N LEU A 230 14.29 3.90 -15.86
CA LEU A 230 13.86 4.62 -14.67
C LEU A 230 15.01 5.09 -13.76
N TYR A 231 16.20 4.51 -13.92
CA TYR A 231 17.37 4.75 -13.09
C TYR A 231 17.79 6.23 -12.93
N PRO A 232 17.70 7.10 -13.96
CA PRO A 232 17.96 8.54 -13.78
C PRO A 232 17.10 9.19 -12.70
N ASN A 233 15.92 8.63 -12.42
CA ASN A 233 14.97 9.12 -11.44
C ASN A 233 14.97 8.30 -10.13
N LYS A 234 16.02 7.49 -9.88
CA LYS A 234 16.06 6.51 -8.78
C LYS A 234 15.70 7.06 -7.40
N THR A 235 15.90 8.36 -7.14
CA THR A 235 15.62 9.01 -5.85
C THR A 235 14.13 9.27 -5.60
N LEU A 236 13.27 9.21 -6.62
CA LEU A 236 11.83 9.44 -6.48
C LEU A 236 11.18 8.37 -5.59
N ASN A 237 10.24 8.80 -4.74
CA ASN A 237 9.60 7.92 -3.75
C ASN A 237 8.88 6.71 -4.38
N ALA A 238 8.29 6.88 -5.56
CA ALA A 238 7.63 5.81 -6.31
C ALA A 238 8.59 4.64 -6.59
N LEU A 239 9.84 4.98 -6.94
CA LEU A 239 10.90 4.04 -7.33
C LEU A 239 11.68 3.48 -6.14
N GLN A 240 11.47 4.02 -4.93
CA GLN A 240 12.04 3.50 -3.67
C GLN A 240 11.28 2.24 -3.18
N THR A 241 11.15 1.25 -4.05
CA THR A 241 10.44 -0.01 -3.80
C THR A 241 11.27 -1.23 -4.19
N VAL A 242 10.90 -2.39 -3.64
CA VAL A 242 11.54 -3.69 -3.93
C VAL A 242 11.44 -3.98 -5.44
N GLY A 243 12.50 -4.52 -6.03
CA GLY A 243 12.62 -4.74 -7.47
C GLY A 243 13.52 -3.68 -8.10
N TYR A 244 13.13 -2.41 -8.00
CA TYR A 244 13.89 -1.32 -8.61
C TYR A 244 15.12 -0.93 -7.79
N ARG A 245 15.00 -0.83 -6.46
CA ARG A 245 16.13 -0.42 -5.60
C ARG A 245 17.34 -1.34 -5.74
N GLU A 246 17.11 -2.64 -5.77
CA GLU A 246 18.17 -3.63 -5.92
C GLU A 246 18.84 -3.55 -7.30
N LEU A 247 18.06 -3.31 -8.37
CA LEU A 247 18.61 -3.11 -9.72
C LEU A 247 19.35 -1.78 -9.85
N PHE A 248 18.92 -0.74 -9.14
CA PHE A 248 19.65 0.53 -9.09
C PHE A 248 21.01 0.36 -8.40
N SER A 249 21.09 -0.38 -7.29
CA SER A 249 22.38 -0.73 -6.67
C SER A 249 23.27 -1.56 -7.60
N HIS A 250 22.68 -2.40 -8.48
CA HIS A 250 23.44 -3.06 -9.53
C HIS A 250 24.02 -2.06 -10.55
N PHE A 251 23.21 -1.10 -11.02
CA PHE A 251 23.68 -0.06 -11.94
C PHE A 251 24.70 0.89 -11.32
N ASP A 252 24.65 1.07 -10.00
CA ASP A 252 25.66 1.81 -9.21
C ASP A 252 26.98 1.05 -9.05
N GLY A 253 27.05 -0.22 -9.48
CA GLY A 253 28.22 -1.09 -9.33
C GLY A 253 28.39 -1.68 -7.92
N GLU A 254 27.43 -1.47 -7.02
CA GLU A 254 27.44 -2.00 -5.66
C GLU A 254 27.12 -3.50 -5.64
N PHE A 255 26.20 -3.95 -6.51
CA PHE A 255 25.76 -5.34 -6.62
C PHE A 255 26.12 -5.94 -7.99
N THR A 256 26.46 -7.24 -7.99
CA THR A 256 26.35 -8.03 -9.23
C THR A 256 24.88 -8.25 -9.58
N LEU A 257 24.57 -8.50 -10.86
CA LEU A 257 23.18 -8.73 -11.27
C LEU A 257 22.57 -9.92 -10.52
N ASP A 258 23.29 -11.04 -10.42
CA ASP A 258 22.84 -12.23 -9.69
C ASP A 258 22.55 -11.94 -8.22
N PHE A 259 23.39 -11.14 -7.57
CA PHE A 259 23.17 -10.75 -6.18
C PHE A 259 21.95 -9.83 -6.03
N ALA A 260 21.75 -8.89 -6.97
CA ALA A 260 20.56 -8.05 -6.98
C ALA A 260 19.28 -8.89 -7.11
N LEU A 261 19.27 -9.93 -7.96
CA LEU A 261 18.14 -10.85 -8.10
C LEU A 261 17.81 -11.59 -6.80
N GLU A 262 18.83 -12.11 -6.11
CA GLU A 262 18.62 -12.77 -4.82
C GLU A 262 18.09 -11.81 -3.75
N GLU A 263 18.56 -10.56 -3.73
CA GLU A 263 18.02 -9.53 -2.83
C GLU A 263 16.58 -9.15 -3.19
N ILE A 264 16.21 -9.05 -4.47
CA ILE A 264 14.80 -8.82 -4.88
C ILE A 264 13.91 -9.93 -4.34
N LYS A 265 14.28 -11.19 -4.55
CA LYS A 265 13.52 -12.35 -4.07
C LYS A 265 13.37 -12.30 -2.55
N LYS A 266 14.47 -12.09 -1.83
CA LYS A 266 14.51 -11.98 -0.36
C LYS A 266 13.66 -10.82 0.18
N ASN A 267 13.79 -9.63 -0.39
CA ASN A 267 13.05 -8.45 0.07
C ASN A 267 11.58 -8.53 -0.31
N THR A 268 11.22 -9.19 -1.41
CA THR A 268 9.82 -9.48 -1.77
C THR A 268 9.19 -10.45 -0.77
N ARG A 269 9.91 -11.51 -0.34
CA ARG A 269 9.46 -12.42 0.74
C ARG A 269 9.26 -11.69 2.07
N ARG A 270 10.17 -10.78 2.43
CA ARG A 270 10.04 -9.93 3.62
C ARG A 270 8.84 -9.00 3.53
N PHE A 271 8.59 -8.42 2.35
CA PHE A 271 7.43 -7.57 2.09
C PHE A 271 6.12 -8.35 2.24
N ALA A 272 6.01 -9.53 1.62
CA ALA A 272 4.86 -10.42 1.76
C ALA A 272 4.57 -10.80 3.22
N LYS A 273 5.63 -11.10 4.00
CA LYS A 273 5.50 -11.35 5.45
C LYS A 273 4.91 -10.13 6.18
N ARG A 274 5.40 -8.92 5.89
CA ARG A 274 4.87 -7.69 6.51
C ARG A 274 3.40 -7.44 6.15
N GLN A 275 3.01 -7.69 4.90
CA GLN A 275 1.60 -7.61 4.47
C GLN A 275 0.73 -8.55 5.29
N MET A 276 1.14 -9.82 5.43
CA MET A 276 0.40 -10.81 6.22
C MET A 276 0.28 -10.41 7.69
N THR A 277 1.38 -9.94 8.30
CA THR A 277 1.36 -9.45 9.68
C THR A 277 0.40 -8.26 9.86
N TRP A 278 0.32 -7.35 8.89
CA TRP A 278 -0.63 -6.25 8.94
C TRP A 278 -2.07 -6.75 8.91
N PHE A 279 -2.41 -7.53 7.88
CA PHE A 279 -3.77 -7.98 7.62
C PHE A 279 -4.32 -8.90 8.70
N LYS A 280 -3.53 -9.86 9.21
CA LYS A 280 -3.95 -10.76 10.29
C LYS A 280 -4.20 -10.05 11.62
N ARG A 281 -3.58 -8.88 11.84
CA ARG A 281 -3.72 -8.12 13.08
C ARG A 281 -4.88 -7.12 13.03
N LYS A 282 -5.14 -6.52 11.86
CA LYS A 282 -5.96 -5.31 11.75
C LYS A 282 -7.31 -5.51 11.08
N GLU A 283 -7.47 -6.59 10.31
CA GLU A 283 -8.70 -6.82 9.56
C GLU A 283 -9.45 -8.04 10.10
N ASN A 284 -10.75 -7.86 10.34
CA ASN A 284 -11.66 -8.97 10.59
C ASN A 284 -12.01 -9.66 9.25
N ALA A 285 -10.98 -10.19 8.59
CA ALA A 285 -11.07 -10.77 7.27
C ALA A 285 -11.42 -12.26 7.34
N LYS A 286 -12.27 -12.71 6.41
CA LYS A 286 -12.46 -14.14 6.18
C LYS A 286 -11.36 -14.64 5.26
N TRP A 287 -10.55 -15.56 5.76
CA TRP A 287 -9.39 -16.10 5.03
C TRP A 287 -9.75 -17.35 4.24
N PHE A 288 -9.24 -17.42 3.02
CA PHE A 288 -9.36 -18.57 2.13
C PHE A 288 -7.99 -18.97 1.61
N ASP A 289 -7.78 -20.27 1.45
CA ASP A 289 -6.65 -20.78 0.68
C ASP A 289 -6.78 -20.27 -0.77
N TYR A 290 -5.69 -19.85 -1.39
CA TYR A 290 -5.70 -19.33 -2.76
C TYR A 290 -6.18 -20.34 -3.83
N LYS A 291 -6.19 -21.65 -3.52
CA LYS A 291 -6.74 -22.73 -4.35
C LYS A 291 -8.24 -22.93 -4.13
N THR A 292 -8.85 -22.19 -3.21
CA THR A 292 -10.30 -22.31 -2.94
C THR A 292 -11.09 -21.98 -4.19
N ASP A 293 -12.09 -22.82 -4.48
CA ASP A 293 -13.02 -22.58 -5.58
C ASP A 293 -13.73 -21.23 -5.41
N VAL A 294 -13.79 -20.46 -6.50
CA VAL A 294 -14.42 -19.13 -6.51
C VAL A 294 -15.88 -19.18 -6.09
N GLU A 295 -16.60 -20.26 -6.40
CA GLU A 295 -18.01 -20.45 -6.03
C GLU A 295 -18.19 -20.50 -4.51
N LYS A 296 -17.22 -21.07 -3.78
CA LYS A 296 -17.27 -21.07 -2.31
C LYS A 296 -17.08 -19.66 -1.74
N ILE A 297 -16.24 -18.85 -2.39
CA ILE A 297 -16.00 -17.46 -2.00
C ILE A 297 -17.26 -16.63 -2.30
N ILE A 298 -17.85 -16.78 -3.47
CA ILE A 298 -19.11 -16.12 -3.89
C ILE A 298 -20.25 -16.45 -2.92
N ASN A 299 -20.44 -17.73 -2.60
CA ASN A 299 -21.46 -18.16 -1.64
C ASN A 299 -21.21 -17.56 -0.24
N SER A 300 -19.95 -17.43 0.17
CA SER A 300 -19.62 -16.76 1.43
C SER A 300 -19.97 -15.27 1.43
N ILE A 301 -19.73 -14.57 0.32
CA ILE A 301 -20.10 -13.16 0.18
C ILE A 301 -21.63 -13.03 0.24
N SER A 302 -22.35 -13.86 -0.52
CA SER A 302 -23.81 -13.83 -0.61
C SER A 302 -24.51 -14.24 0.70
N ASN A 303 -23.93 -15.15 1.48
CA ASN A 303 -24.50 -15.53 2.78
C ASN A 303 -24.29 -14.46 3.86
N SER A 304 -23.26 -13.62 3.74
CA SER A 304 -23.08 -12.46 4.63
C SER A 304 -24.14 -11.37 4.44
N GLU A 305 -25.05 -11.55 3.48
CA GLU A 305 -26.18 -10.66 3.18
C GLU A 305 -27.42 -10.93 4.02
N ASN A 306 -27.55 -12.15 4.57
CA ASN A 306 -28.72 -12.60 5.32
C ASN A 306 -28.52 -12.56 6.84
N SER A 307 -27.41 -11.99 7.32
CA SER A 307 -27.00 -11.91 8.73
C SER A 307 -26.96 -10.45 9.19
#